data_AF-A0AAE3EH12-F1
#
_entry.id   AF-A0AAE3EH12-F1
#
_cell.length_a   1.000
_cell.length_b   1.000
_cell.length_c   1.000
_cell.angle_alpha   90.00
_cell.angle_beta   90.00
_cell.angle_gamma   90.00
#
_symmetry.space_group_name_H-M   'P 1'
#
loop_
_entity.id
_entity.type
_entity.pdbx_description
1 polymer ?
#
loop_
_entity_poly.entity_id
_entity_poly.type
_entity_poly.pdbx_seq_one_letter_code
_entity_poly.pdbx_strand_id
1 'polypeptide(L)'
;MARPNIAAAKKQGIRSSQHALSPGRYQSIGQGDALWNNPANQKRLGALWKEIARRYAGESGVLGSASSTSRSVSGMKQWETLAQNLIDSIRSVNQRHLIFVERAIWLKNGTTAEIEQNLYFPQGLKDPSGQLVYEFHLYDPMPFSHQNASWTSYKGSYAVWPDKTGSRRKINDGPVLPTPIPPLL
;
A
#
# COMPACT_ATOMS: atom_id res chain seq x y z
N MET A 1 12.16 -26.32 -2.80
CA MET A 1 12.93 -25.70 -1.69
C MET A 1 12.41 -24.29 -1.43
N ALA A 2 12.10 -23.97 -0.18
CA ALA A 2 11.78 -22.60 0.23
C ALA A 2 13.03 -21.71 0.09
N ARG A 3 12.86 -20.43 -0.28
CA ARG A 3 13.98 -19.49 -0.36
C ARG A 3 14.63 -19.31 1.03
N PRO A 4 15.94 -19.00 1.12
CA PRO A 4 16.65 -18.88 2.40
C PRO A 4 15.94 -17.96 3.39
N ASN A 5 15.41 -16.82 2.93
CA ASN A 5 14.71 -15.85 3.80
C ASN A 5 13.41 -16.41 4.39
N ILE A 6 12.63 -17.16 3.60
CA ILE A 6 11.37 -17.76 4.06
C ILE A 6 11.67 -18.90 5.04
N ALA A 7 12.68 -19.71 4.75
CA ALA A 7 13.12 -20.77 5.65
C ALA A 7 13.65 -20.21 6.98
N ALA A 8 14.43 -19.13 6.93
CA ALA A 8 14.94 -18.45 8.12
C ALA A 8 13.80 -17.85 8.95
N ALA A 9 12.85 -17.15 8.32
CA ALA A 9 11.69 -16.59 9.01
C ALA A 9 10.86 -17.69 9.70
N LYS A 10 10.58 -18.79 8.97
CA LYS A 10 9.89 -19.96 9.53
C LYS A 10 10.57 -20.55 10.75
N LYS A 11 11.90 -20.71 10.70
CA LYS A 11 12.69 -21.24 11.83
C LYS A 11 12.55 -20.38 13.09
N GLN A 12 12.28 -19.08 12.92
CA GLN A 12 12.13 -18.11 14.00
C GLN A 12 10.67 -17.80 14.35
N GLY A 13 9.69 -18.49 13.75
CA GLY A 13 8.27 -18.20 13.97
C GLY A 13 7.80 -16.85 13.38
N ILE A 14 8.58 -16.25 12.47
CA ILE A 14 8.29 -14.96 11.84
C ILE A 14 7.50 -15.18 10.55
N ARG A 15 6.45 -14.39 10.32
CA ARG A 15 5.73 -14.36 9.04
C ARG A 15 6.47 -13.47 8.04
N SER A 16 6.70 -13.95 6.83
CA SER A 16 7.29 -13.15 5.75
C SER A 16 6.19 -12.48 4.91
N SER A 17 6.34 -11.17 4.67
CA SER A 17 5.58 -10.45 3.64
C SER A 17 6.44 -10.30 2.39
N GLN A 18 5.87 -10.64 1.23
CA GLN A 18 6.48 -10.36 -0.06
C GLN A 18 5.81 -9.14 -0.66
N HIS A 19 6.58 -8.07 -0.88
CA HIS A 19 6.13 -6.86 -1.56
C HIS A 19 6.85 -6.77 -2.90
N ALA A 20 6.12 -6.65 -4.01
CA ALA A 20 6.72 -6.56 -5.34
C ALA A 20 6.55 -5.14 -5.89
N LEU A 21 7.61 -4.56 -6.44
CA LEU A 21 7.49 -3.34 -7.23
C LEU A 21 6.76 -3.66 -8.55
N SER A 22 5.80 -2.82 -8.96
CA SER A 22 4.98 -3.14 -10.14
C SER A 22 5.82 -3.13 -11.44
N PRO A 23 5.54 -4.03 -12.39
CA PRO A 23 6.08 -4.00 -13.75
C PRO A 23 5.75 -2.68 -14.45
N GLY A 24 6.72 -2.08 -15.15
CA GLY A 24 6.50 -0.84 -15.91
C GLY A 24 7.55 0.27 -15.73
N ARG A 25 8.68 0.00 -15.06
CA ARG A 25 9.79 0.90 -14.64
C ARG A 25 9.68 1.37 -13.19
N TYR A 26 10.78 1.93 -12.69
CA TYR A 26 10.95 2.39 -11.31
C TYR A 26 9.97 3.52 -10.99
N GLN A 27 9.05 3.26 -10.08
CA GLN A 27 7.93 4.16 -9.80
C GLN A 27 8.36 5.42 -8.99
N SER A 28 9.43 5.33 -8.19
CA SER A 28 9.94 6.44 -7.39
C SER A 28 10.51 7.62 -8.20
N ILE A 29 10.66 7.50 -9.52
CA ILE A 29 11.15 8.58 -10.41
C ILE A 29 10.08 9.07 -11.41
N GLY A 30 8.80 8.72 -11.21
CA GLY A 30 7.70 9.24 -12.02
C GLY A 30 7.51 8.60 -13.40
N GLN A 31 8.16 7.48 -13.68
CA GLN A 31 8.02 6.74 -14.96
C GLN A 31 7.01 5.58 -14.89
N GLY A 32 6.19 5.53 -13.83
CA GLY A 32 5.28 4.40 -13.52
C GLY A 32 3.93 4.41 -14.23
N ASP A 33 3.62 5.43 -15.04
CA ASP A 33 2.29 5.62 -15.66
C ASP A 33 1.89 4.48 -16.60
N ALA A 34 2.87 3.76 -17.13
CA ALA A 34 2.64 2.63 -18.03
C ALA A 34 1.87 1.47 -17.36
N LEU A 35 1.90 1.34 -16.03
CA LEU A 35 1.05 0.35 -15.34
C LEU A 35 -0.43 0.69 -15.50
N TRP A 36 -0.76 1.98 -15.40
CA TRP A 36 -2.13 2.47 -15.38
C TRP A 36 -2.77 2.48 -16.77
N ASN A 37 -1.97 2.80 -17.80
CA ASN A 37 -2.49 2.98 -19.16
C ASN A 37 -2.28 1.77 -20.09
N ASN A 38 -1.47 0.77 -19.69
CA ASN A 38 -1.20 -0.40 -20.53
C ASN A 38 -1.78 -1.69 -19.91
N PRO A 39 -2.89 -2.22 -20.46
CA PRO A 39 -3.48 -3.48 -20.00
C PRO A 39 -2.52 -4.67 -20.02
N ALA A 40 -1.52 -4.68 -20.91
CA ALA A 40 -0.52 -5.75 -20.94
C ALA A 40 0.37 -5.74 -19.68
N ASN A 41 0.69 -4.56 -19.13
CA ASN A 41 1.45 -4.46 -17.88
C ASN A 41 0.61 -4.93 -16.68
N GLN A 42 -0.67 -4.60 -16.64
CA GLN A 42 -1.60 -5.07 -15.60
C GLN A 42 -1.75 -6.59 -15.64
N LYS A 43 -1.91 -7.18 -16.84
CA LYS A 43 -1.93 -8.64 -17.03
C LYS A 43 -0.63 -9.30 -16.58
N ARG A 44 0.53 -8.71 -16.93
CA ARG A 44 1.84 -9.20 -16.48
C ARG A 44 1.98 -9.15 -14.95
N LEU A 45 1.50 -8.09 -14.30
CA LEU A 45 1.48 -7.97 -12.84
C LEU A 45 0.58 -9.02 -12.20
N GLY A 46 -0.65 -9.21 -12.71
CA GLY A 46 -1.55 -10.26 -12.23
C GLY A 46 -0.97 -11.66 -12.40
N ALA A 47 -0.35 -11.95 -13.54
CA ALA A 47 0.33 -13.23 -13.79
C ALA A 47 1.52 -13.44 -12.84
N LEU A 48 2.32 -12.41 -12.58
CA LEU A 48 3.43 -12.47 -11.62
C LEU A 48 2.91 -12.80 -10.22
N TRP A 49 1.90 -12.08 -9.74
CA TRP A 49 1.31 -12.32 -8.42
C TRP A 49 0.66 -13.69 -8.30
N LYS A 50 -0.04 -14.15 -9.34
CA LYS A 50 -0.57 -15.51 -9.42
C LYS A 50 0.54 -16.54 -9.28
N GLU A 51 1.65 -16.40 -10.00
CA GLU A 51 2.77 -17.36 -9.89
C GLU A 51 3.47 -17.33 -8.54
N ILE A 52 3.64 -16.16 -7.92
CA ILE A 52 4.15 -16.03 -6.55
C ILE A 52 3.19 -16.74 -5.57
N ALA A 53 1.89 -16.45 -5.66
CA ALA A 53 0.87 -17.03 -4.81
C ALA A 53 0.80 -18.56 -4.92
N ARG A 54 0.85 -19.08 -6.16
CA ARG A 54 0.89 -20.52 -6.46
C ARG A 54 2.15 -21.17 -5.89
N ARG A 55 3.32 -20.57 -6.13
CA ARG A 55 4.61 -21.11 -5.67
C ARG A 55 4.70 -21.22 -4.15
N TYR A 56 4.11 -20.26 -3.43
CA TYR A 56 4.21 -20.18 -1.98
C TYR A 56 2.92 -20.57 -1.26
N ALA A 57 1.95 -21.21 -1.91
CA ALA A 57 0.66 -21.56 -1.29
C ALA A 57 0.77 -22.43 -0.02
N GLY A 58 1.84 -23.24 0.09
CA GLY A 58 2.14 -24.05 1.28
C GLY A 58 2.89 -23.31 2.39
N GLU A 59 3.23 -22.05 2.20
CA GLU A 59 3.88 -21.20 3.19
C GLU A 59 2.82 -20.47 4.03
N SER A 60 3.14 -20.07 5.27
CA SER A 60 2.28 -19.18 6.08
C SER A 60 2.40 -17.69 5.67
N GLY A 61 2.99 -17.44 4.51
CA GLY A 61 3.42 -16.12 4.05
C GLY A 61 2.27 -15.17 3.74
N VAL A 62 2.64 -13.90 3.65
CA VAL A 62 1.78 -12.77 3.29
C VAL A 62 2.14 -12.31 1.88
N LEU A 63 1.13 -11.98 1.07
CA LEU A 63 1.32 -11.40 -0.27
C LEU A 63 0.94 -9.92 -0.21
N GLY A 64 1.90 -9.03 -0.40
CA GLY A 64 1.66 -7.59 -0.44
C GLY A 64 1.38 -7.10 -1.85
N SER A 65 0.13 -6.77 -2.16
CA SER A 65 -0.22 -6.21 -3.47
C SER A 65 0.22 -4.75 -3.55
N ALA A 66 1.07 -4.47 -4.53
CA ALA A 66 1.71 -3.17 -4.73
C ALA A 66 0.71 -2.03 -4.98
N SER A 67 0.77 -0.96 -4.18
CA SER A 67 0.35 0.40 -4.55
C SER A 67 1.03 1.46 -3.67
N SER A 68 2.36 1.57 -3.70
CA SER A 68 3.07 2.59 -2.89
C SER A 68 3.80 3.65 -3.69
N THR A 69 3.69 3.70 -5.03
CA THR A 69 4.44 4.76 -5.75
C THR A 69 3.86 5.24 -7.08
N SER A 70 2.75 4.70 -7.57
CA SER A 70 2.25 5.09 -8.90
C SER A 70 1.08 6.07 -8.81
N ARG A 71 1.20 7.16 -9.56
CA ARG A 71 0.17 8.19 -9.75
C ARG A 71 -0.97 7.55 -10.52
N SER A 72 -2.10 7.23 -9.88
CA SER A 72 -3.23 6.71 -10.66
C SER A 72 -3.65 7.79 -11.65
N VAL A 73 -3.65 7.41 -12.94
CA VAL A 73 -3.68 8.40 -14.04
C VAL A 73 -5.11 8.90 -14.26
N SER A 74 -6.13 8.12 -13.91
CA SER A 74 -7.53 8.47 -14.17
C SER A 74 -8.44 8.46 -12.94
N GLY A 75 -7.89 8.30 -11.73
CA GLY A 75 -8.63 8.41 -10.46
C GLY A 75 -8.82 7.09 -9.73
N MET A 76 -9.66 7.11 -8.69
CA MET A 76 -9.78 6.02 -7.71
C MET A 76 -10.32 4.72 -8.33
N LYS A 77 -11.25 4.83 -9.29
CA LYS A 77 -11.87 3.66 -9.92
C LYS A 77 -10.88 2.79 -10.70
N GLN A 78 -9.84 3.43 -11.26
CA GLN A 78 -8.77 2.73 -11.95
C GLN A 78 -7.96 1.87 -10.96
N TRP A 79 -7.72 2.38 -9.75
CA TRP A 79 -7.06 1.61 -8.70
C TRP A 79 -7.91 0.45 -8.21
N GLU A 80 -9.19 0.70 -7.89
CA GLU A 80 -10.12 -0.37 -7.47
C GLU A 80 -10.19 -1.50 -8.49
N THR A 81 -10.27 -1.17 -9.78
CA THR A 81 -10.33 -2.16 -10.86
C THR A 81 -9.07 -3.01 -10.92
N LEU A 82 -7.88 -2.38 -10.84
CA LEU A 82 -6.62 -3.11 -10.83
C LEU A 82 -6.49 -3.97 -9.58
N ALA A 83 -6.78 -3.41 -8.40
CA ALA A 83 -6.72 -4.13 -7.13
C ALA A 83 -7.61 -5.38 -7.13
N GLN A 84 -8.86 -5.27 -7.61
CA GLN A 84 -9.77 -6.41 -7.73
C GLN A 84 -9.20 -7.50 -8.66
N ASN A 85 -8.69 -7.12 -9.84
CA ASN A 85 -8.09 -8.07 -10.79
C ASN A 85 -6.88 -8.81 -10.19
N LEU A 86 -6.08 -8.13 -9.36
CA LEU A 86 -4.95 -8.74 -8.66
C LEU A 86 -5.42 -9.71 -7.56
N ILE A 87 -6.43 -9.32 -6.77
CA ILE A 87 -7.06 -10.19 -5.76
C ILE A 87 -7.60 -11.46 -6.44
N ASP A 88 -8.37 -11.32 -7.51
CA ASP A 88 -8.94 -12.45 -8.25
C ASP A 88 -7.84 -13.37 -8.79
N SER A 89 -6.77 -12.80 -9.34
CA SER A 89 -5.62 -13.55 -9.85
C SER A 89 -4.94 -14.37 -8.74
N ILE A 90 -4.71 -13.78 -7.57
CA ILE A 90 -4.10 -14.45 -6.40
C ILE A 90 -5.05 -15.54 -5.88
N ARG A 91 -6.34 -15.22 -5.69
CA ARG A 91 -7.34 -16.14 -5.16
C ARG A 91 -7.61 -17.32 -6.09
N SER A 92 -7.37 -17.19 -7.40
CA SER A 92 -7.45 -18.33 -8.33
C SER A 92 -6.51 -19.49 -7.99
N VAL A 93 -5.47 -19.27 -7.15
CA VAL A 93 -4.47 -20.28 -6.78
C VAL A 93 -4.16 -20.35 -5.29
N ASN A 94 -4.59 -19.37 -4.48
CA ASN A 94 -4.28 -19.32 -3.06
C ASN A 94 -5.38 -18.62 -2.24
N GLN A 95 -6.09 -19.39 -1.43
CA GLN A 95 -7.19 -18.94 -0.56
C GLN A 95 -6.76 -18.63 0.89
N ARG A 96 -5.47 -18.79 1.22
CA ARG A 96 -5.01 -18.81 2.62
C ARG A 96 -4.19 -17.59 3.02
N HIS A 97 -3.46 -17.00 2.09
CA HIS A 97 -2.58 -15.88 2.41
C HIS A 97 -3.37 -14.59 2.65
N LEU A 98 -2.88 -13.77 3.57
CA LEU A 98 -3.29 -12.37 3.67
C LEU A 98 -2.85 -11.64 2.39
N ILE A 99 -3.72 -10.77 1.88
CA ILE A 99 -3.41 -9.86 0.77
C ILE A 99 -3.37 -8.44 1.31
N PHE A 100 -2.22 -7.78 1.21
CA PHE A 100 -2.12 -6.38 1.62
C PHE A 100 -2.51 -5.49 0.44
N VAL A 101 -3.30 -4.45 0.71
CA VAL A 101 -3.81 -3.51 -0.28
C VAL A 101 -3.47 -2.10 0.17
N GLU A 102 -2.66 -1.41 -0.63
CA GLU A 102 -2.24 -0.04 -0.32
C GLU A 102 -3.27 1.03 -0.72
N ARG A 103 -3.25 2.16 0.00
CA ARG A 103 -3.96 3.38 -0.42
C ARG A 103 -3.34 4.00 -1.67
N ALA A 104 -4.12 4.75 -2.43
CA ALA A 104 -3.57 5.62 -3.45
C ALA A 104 -2.77 6.77 -2.80
N ILE A 105 -1.56 7.04 -3.29
CA ILE A 105 -0.72 8.12 -2.78
C ILE A 105 -0.99 9.44 -3.50
N TRP A 106 -1.46 9.36 -4.75
CA TRP A 106 -1.81 10.53 -5.54
C TRP A 106 -2.79 10.18 -6.67
N LEU A 107 -3.77 11.05 -6.92
CA LEU A 107 -4.78 10.92 -7.96
C LEU A 107 -4.66 12.08 -8.96
N LYS A 108 -4.47 11.79 -10.25
CA LYS A 108 -4.28 12.83 -11.27
C LYS A 108 -5.49 13.71 -11.50
N ASN A 109 -6.69 13.13 -11.41
CA ASN A 109 -7.96 13.81 -11.65
C ASN A 109 -8.51 14.51 -10.39
N GLY A 110 -7.67 14.69 -9.36
CA GLY A 110 -8.05 15.31 -8.11
C GLY A 110 -8.70 14.35 -7.11
N THR A 111 -9.14 14.92 -6.00
CA THR A 111 -9.66 14.21 -4.84
C THR A 111 -11.07 14.71 -4.52
N THR A 112 -11.96 13.80 -4.09
CA THR A 112 -13.26 14.15 -3.54
C THR A 112 -13.23 14.05 -2.01
N ALA A 113 -14.18 14.71 -1.33
CA ALA A 113 -14.31 14.60 0.13
C ALA A 113 -14.47 13.15 0.60
N GLU A 114 -15.18 12.32 -0.17
CA GLU A 114 -15.34 10.89 0.11
C GLU A 114 -14.01 10.13 0.06
N ILE A 115 -13.17 10.38 -0.96
CA ILE A 115 -11.85 9.75 -1.09
C ILE A 115 -10.94 10.17 0.07
N GLU A 116 -10.98 11.44 0.46
CA GLU A 116 -10.23 11.97 1.61
C GLU A 116 -10.68 11.32 2.92
N GLN A 117 -11.98 11.25 3.17
CA GLN A 117 -12.56 10.62 4.36
C GLN A 117 -12.21 9.12 4.43
N ASN A 118 -12.11 8.44 3.28
CA ASN A 118 -11.68 7.05 3.21
C ASN A 118 -10.15 6.86 3.14
N LEU A 119 -9.37 7.90 3.44
CA LEU A 119 -7.89 7.86 3.47
C LEU A 119 -7.27 7.29 2.18
N TYR A 120 -7.92 7.51 1.04
CA TYR A 120 -7.49 7.05 -0.29
C TYR A 120 -7.44 5.53 -0.48
N PHE A 121 -8.15 4.74 0.34
CA PHE A 121 -8.23 3.29 0.13
C PHE A 121 -9.24 2.90 -0.95
N PRO A 122 -8.96 1.85 -1.77
CA PRO A 122 -9.91 1.33 -2.75
C PRO A 122 -11.15 0.78 -2.06
N GLN A 123 -12.31 1.17 -2.57
CA GLN A 123 -13.60 0.76 -2.02
C GLN A 123 -14.19 -0.42 -2.79
N GLY A 124 -15.06 -1.19 -2.13
CA GLY A 124 -15.84 -2.25 -2.77
C GLY A 124 -15.05 -3.49 -3.23
N LEU A 125 -13.81 -3.66 -2.76
CA LEU A 125 -13.02 -4.85 -3.04
C LEU A 125 -13.67 -6.10 -2.43
N LYS A 126 -13.71 -7.18 -3.21
CA LYS A 126 -14.24 -8.47 -2.80
C LYS A 126 -13.11 -9.47 -2.67
N ASP A 127 -13.01 -10.07 -1.50
CA ASP A 127 -12.14 -11.23 -1.27
C ASP A 127 -12.99 -12.41 -0.77
N PRO A 128 -13.13 -13.50 -1.55
CA PRO A 128 -13.87 -14.67 -1.11
C PRO A 128 -13.28 -15.32 0.16
N SER A 129 -12.00 -15.09 0.45
CA SER A 129 -11.34 -15.60 1.66
C SER A 129 -11.45 -14.65 2.85
N GLY A 130 -11.92 -13.41 2.67
CA GLY A 130 -12.04 -12.42 3.75
C GLY A 130 -10.71 -12.05 4.43
N GLN A 131 -9.60 -12.08 3.71
CA GLN A 131 -8.24 -11.95 4.25
C GLN A 131 -7.48 -10.77 3.62
N LEU A 132 -8.15 -9.63 3.48
CA LEU A 132 -7.55 -8.37 3.06
C LEU A 132 -6.99 -7.60 4.27
N VAL A 133 -5.82 -6.99 4.09
CA VAL A 133 -5.21 -6.06 5.04
C VAL A 133 -4.96 -4.75 4.32
N TYR A 134 -5.40 -3.63 4.87
CA TYR A 134 -5.08 -2.32 4.31
C TYR A 134 -3.75 -1.82 4.86
N GLU A 135 -2.83 -1.41 3.99
CA GLU A 135 -1.51 -0.91 4.39
C GLU A 135 -1.24 0.50 3.87
N PHE A 136 -0.44 1.26 4.61
CA PHE A 136 -0.03 2.60 4.21
C PHE A 136 1.30 2.97 4.87
N HIS A 137 2.06 3.83 4.20
CA HIS A 137 3.27 4.41 4.76
C HIS A 137 2.97 5.71 5.51
N LEU A 138 3.64 5.88 6.65
CA LEU A 138 3.57 7.10 7.47
C LEU A 138 4.99 7.64 7.68
N TYR A 139 5.23 8.82 7.13
CA TYR A 139 6.52 9.52 7.22
C TYR A 139 6.38 10.93 7.80
N ASP A 140 5.20 11.30 8.29
CA ASP A 140 4.98 12.65 8.79
C ASP A 140 5.65 12.87 10.16
N PRO A 141 6.29 14.04 10.38
CA PRO A 141 6.52 15.12 9.41
C PRO A 141 7.66 14.79 8.43
N MET A 142 7.39 14.92 7.12
CA MET A 142 8.38 14.69 6.07
C MET A 142 9.73 15.43 6.28
N PRO A 143 9.77 16.71 6.73
CA PRO A 143 11.04 17.39 6.99
C PRO A 143 11.89 16.73 8.08
N PHE A 144 11.25 16.06 9.05
CA PHE A 144 11.94 15.36 10.13
C PHE A 144 12.38 13.96 9.72
N SER A 145 11.47 13.17 9.14
CA SER A 145 11.78 11.79 8.73
C SER A 145 12.77 11.71 7.56
N HIS A 146 12.86 12.78 6.74
CA HIS A 146 13.74 12.84 5.57
C HIS A 146 14.78 13.97 5.64
N GLN A 147 15.08 14.50 6.84
CA GLN A 147 16.15 15.50 6.98
C GLN A 147 17.48 14.98 6.40
N ASN A 148 18.16 15.82 5.62
CA ASN A 148 19.39 15.49 4.90
C ASN A 148 19.30 14.34 3.86
N ALA A 149 18.12 13.78 3.58
CA ALA A 149 17.94 12.79 2.52
C ALA A 149 18.24 13.41 1.15
N SER A 150 19.27 12.92 0.46
CA SER A 150 19.82 13.51 -0.77
C SER A 150 18.86 13.50 -1.96
N TRP A 151 17.83 12.63 -1.92
CA TRP A 151 16.79 12.49 -2.94
C TRP A 151 15.53 13.32 -2.66
N THR A 152 15.56 14.19 -1.66
CA THR A 152 14.45 15.08 -1.30
C THR A 152 14.88 16.54 -1.32
N SER A 153 13.92 17.46 -1.27
CA SER A 153 14.19 18.88 -1.07
C SER A 153 14.67 19.21 0.35
N TYR A 154 14.75 18.24 1.26
CA TYR A 154 15.18 18.41 2.66
C TYR A 154 16.70 18.21 2.85
N LYS A 155 17.47 18.02 1.77
CA LYS A 155 18.93 17.97 1.85
C LYS A 155 19.48 19.26 2.46
N GLY A 156 20.29 19.16 3.52
CA GLY A 156 20.83 20.31 4.24
C GLY A 156 19.85 20.94 5.24
N SER A 157 18.64 20.40 5.38
CA SER A 157 17.71 20.79 6.42
C SER A 157 17.90 19.93 7.68
N TYR A 158 17.66 20.55 8.84
CA TYR A 158 17.67 19.89 10.14
C TYR A 158 16.36 20.24 10.82
N ALA A 159 15.55 19.22 11.12
CA ALA A 159 14.30 19.40 11.84
C ALA A 159 14.42 18.74 13.23
N VAL A 160 13.84 19.37 14.24
CA VAL A 160 13.81 18.85 15.62
C VAL A 160 12.40 18.37 15.91
N TRP A 161 12.26 17.19 16.53
CA TRP A 161 10.97 16.68 16.98
C TRP A 161 10.97 16.37 18.48
N PRO A 162 9.94 16.81 19.24
CA PRO A 162 8.84 17.67 18.81
C PRO A 162 9.30 19.13 18.60
N ASP A 163 8.87 19.75 17.50
CA ASP A 163 9.14 21.17 17.23
C ASP A 163 8.24 22.05 18.11
N LYS A 164 8.85 22.82 19.01
CA LYS A 164 8.13 23.74 19.91
C LYS A 164 7.64 25.02 19.21
N THR A 165 8.05 25.28 17.96
CA THR A 165 7.67 26.48 17.20
C THR A 165 6.33 26.34 16.46
N GLY A 166 5.64 25.21 16.58
CA GLY A 166 4.24 25.10 16.17
C GLY A 166 4.04 24.81 14.68
N SER A 167 5.04 24.34 13.95
CA SER A 167 4.89 23.80 12.60
C SER A 167 4.16 22.43 12.59
N ARG A 168 3.13 22.27 13.42
CA ARG A 168 2.08 21.29 13.15
C ARG A 168 1.47 21.73 11.83
N ARG A 169 1.71 21.00 10.73
CA ARG A 169 0.62 20.91 9.75
C ARG A 169 -0.58 20.50 10.59
N LYS A 170 -1.59 21.37 10.64
CA LYS A 170 -2.93 20.94 11.01
C LYS A 170 -3.22 19.79 10.06
N ILE A 171 -3.00 18.55 10.52
CA ILE A 171 -3.81 17.44 10.07
C ILE A 171 -5.19 17.97 10.40
N ASN A 172 -5.93 18.41 9.37
CA ASN A 172 -7.28 18.90 9.50
C ASN A 172 -7.97 18.03 10.54
N ASP A 173 -8.64 18.68 11.49
CA ASP A 173 -9.47 18.09 12.51
C ASP A 173 -10.27 16.94 11.87
N GLY A 174 -9.73 15.72 11.97
CA GLY A 174 -10.44 14.50 11.66
C GLY A 174 -11.61 14.41 12.64
N PRO A 175 -12.70 13.71 12.30
CA PRO A 175 -13.89 13.72 13.12
C PRO A 175 -13.49 13.36 14.55
N VAL A 176 -13.81 14.27 15.47
CA VAL A 176 -13.70 14.04 16.91
C VAL A 176 -14.37 12.70 17.15
N LEU A 177 -13.59 11.67 17.50
CA LEU A 177 -14.14 10.40 17.91
C LEU A 177 -15.17 10.71 19.01
N PRO A 178 -16.42 10.21 18.91
CA PRO A 178 -17.39 10.46 19.96
C PRO A 178 -16.78 10.01 21.29
N THR A 179 -16.92 10.87 22.29
CA THR A 179 -16.46 10.64 23.66
C THR A 179 -16.81 9.23 24.12
N PRO A 180 -15.92 8.54 24.87
CA PRO A 180 -16.21 7.19 25.36
C PRO A 180 -17.58 7.15 26.03
N ILE A 181 -18.42 6.21 25.60
CA ILE A 181 -19.67 5.89 26.28
C ILE A 181 -19.27 5.49 27.72
N PRO A 182 -19.80 6.15 28.77
CA PRO A 182 -19.50 5.77 30.14
C PRO A 182 -19.92 4.32 30.38
N PRO A 183 -19.18 3.56 31.20
CA PRO A 183 -19.50 2.17 31.45
C PRO A 183 -20.93 2.07 31.99
N LEU A 184 -21.74 1.23 31.32
CA LEU A 184 -23.03 0.80 31.84
C LEU A 184 -22.78 0.08 33.17
N LEU A 185 -23.38 0.62 34.24
CA LEU A 185 -23.67 -0.15 35.45
C LEU A 185 -24.82 -1.11 35.16
#